data_AF-A0A259S6V4-F1
#
_entry.id   AF-A0A259S6V4-F1
#
_cell.length_a   1.000
_cell.length_b   1.000
_cell.length_c   1.000
_cell.angle_alpha   90.00
_cell.angle_beta   90.00
_cell.angle_gamma   90.00
#
_symmetry.space_group_name_H-M   'P 1'
#
loop_
_entity.id
_entity.type
_entity.pdbx_description
1 polymer ?
#
loop_
_entity_poly.entity_id
_entity_poly.type
_entity_poly.pdbx_seq_one_letter_code
_entity_poly.pdbx_strand_id
1 'polypeptide(L)'
;MKRLLALDKSRIVITALLLGGFSVVGVGVVSVTQEATRERIAQGELAVLRGQVSAVLLPGSFNNNPADAAFLMPDPEALNLPPLKPEPNDPATRLSESIRAGIVGFRAIKDGTVTAVVLPVITHYGYSGDIKLIVGVDREGKVTGVRVTKQNETPGLGD
;
A
#
# COMPACT_ATOMS: atom_id res chain seq x y z
N MET A 1 46.09 -32.15 -29.14
CA MET A 1 44.93 -31.30 -28.78
C MET A 1 44.10 -31.98 -27.68
N LYS A 2 44.63 -32.09 -26.44
CA LYS A 2 43.91 -32.63 -25.26
C LYS A 2 44.53 -32.04 -23.97
N ARG A 3 44.28 -30.76 -23.73
CA ARG A 3 44.39 -30.13 -22.41
C ARG A 3 43.29 -29.07 -22.32
N LEU A 4 42.03 -29.51 -22.32
CA LEU A 4 40.94 -28.71 -21.79
C LEU A 4 40.80 -29.05 -20.30
N LEU A 5 40.94 -28.03 -19.46
CA LEU A 5 40.57 -27.93 -18.04
C LEU A 5 40.44 -29.26 -17.27
N ALA A 6 41.53 -29.68 -16.62
CA ALA A 6 41.39 -30.53 -15.44
C ALA A 6 40.81 -29.65 -14.32
N LEU A 7 39.49 -29.68 -14.15
CA LEU A 7 38.77 -28.96 -13.12
C LEU A 7 39.12 -29.56 -11.75
N ASP A 8 39.79 -28.79 -10.89
CA ASP A 8 40.16 -29.22 -9.55
C ASP A 8 38.90 -29.32 -8.66
N LYS A 9 38.39 -30.54 -8.47
CA LYS A 9 37.16 -30.82 -7.72
C LYS A 9 37.19 -30.22 -6.31
N SER A 10 38.34 -30.17 -5.66
CA SER A 10 38.49 -29.58 -4.33
C SER A 10 38.26 -28.07 -4.34
N ARG A 11 38.75 -27.37 -5.38
CA ARG A 11 38.47 -25.93 -5.56
C ARG A 11 37.00 -25.66 -5.83
N ILE A 12 36.35 -26.49 -6.65
CA ILE A 12 34.91 -26.36 -6.92
C ILE A 12 34.10 -26.51 -5.63
N VAL A 13 34.41 -27.52 -4.81
CA VAL A 13 33.72 -27.76 -3.53
C VAL A 13 33.94 -26.60 -2.56
N ILE A 14 35.17 -26.09 -2.44
CA ILE A 14 35.48 -24.95 -1.57
C ILE A 14 34.74 -23.69 -2.02
N THR A 15 34.76 -23.38 -3.31
CA THR A 15 34.04 -22.20 -3.83
C THR A 15 32.53 -22.35 -3.66
N ALA A 16 31.97 -23.54 -3.86
CA ALA A 16 30.55 -23.81 -3.63
C ALA A 16 30.16 -23.65 -2.15
N LEU A 17 30.99 -24.15 -1.22
CA LEU A 17 30.78 -23.98 0.23
C LEU A 17 30.88 -22.51 0.65
N LEU A 18 31.85 -21.77 0.12
CA LEU A 18 32.01 -20.34 0.40
C LEU A 18 30.79 -19.55 -0.10
N LEU A 19 30.33 -19.80 -1.33
CA LEU A 19 29.17 -19.13 -1.89
C LEU A 19 27.88 -19.49 -1.14
N GLY A 20 27.72 -20.77 -0.77
CA GLY A 20 26.58 -21.24 0.03
C GLY A 20 26.56 -20.59 1.41
N GLY A 21 27.70 -20.58 2.10
CA GLY A 21 27.84 -19.93 3.41
C GLY A 21 27.55 -18.43 3.35
N PHE A 22 28.11 -17.73 2.36
CA PHE A 22 27.83 -16.31 2.16
C PHE A 22 26.33 -16.04 1.91
N SER A 23 25.69 -16.88 1.10
CA SER A 23 24.25 -16.76 0.81
C SER A 23 23.40 -16.96 2.06
N VAL A 24 23.71 -17.96 2.88
CA VAL A 24 23.00 -18.22 4.15
C VAL A 24 23.15 -17.04 5.11
N VAL A 25 24.35 -16.50 5.25
CA VAL A 25 24.60 -15.33 6.10
C VAL A 25 23.84 -14.11 5.57
N GLY A 26 23.89 -13.85 4.26
CA GLY A 26 23.17 -12.74 3.63
C GLY A 26 21.66 -12.82 3.85
N VAL A 27 21.05 -13.98 3.56
CA VAL A 27 19.61 -14.22 3.78
C VAL A 27 19.26 -14.09 5.26
N GLY A 28 20.10 -14.60 6.16
CA GLY A 28 19.90 -14.48 7.61
C GLY A 28 19.86 -13.03 8.08
N VAL A 29 20.83 -12.21 7.67
CA VAL A 29 20.87 -10.78 8.04
C VAL A 29 19.65 -10.04 7.49
N VAL A 30 19.28 -10.27 6.23
CA VAL A 30 18.09 -9.65 5.61
C VAL A 30 16.81 -10.09 6.33
N SER A 31 16.68 -11.37 6.65
CA SER A 31 15.50 -11.91 7.33
C SER A 31 15.31 -11.29 8.71
N VAL A 32 16.37 -11.24 9.53
CA VAL A 32 16.33 -10.64 10.87
C VAL A 32 16.02 -9.15 10.79
N THR A 33 16.64 -8.45 9.82
CA THR A 33 16.37 -7.02 9.61
C THR A 33 14.92 -6.78 9.24
N GLN A 34 14.39 -7.57 8.30
CA GLN A 34 13.02 -7.44 7.86
C GLN A 34 12.05 -7.73 9.02
N GLU A 35 12.27 -8.80 9.79
CA GLU A 35 11.42 -9.18 10.93
C GLU A 35 11.42 -8.10 12.02
N ALA A 36 12.60 -7.58 12.39
CA ALA A 36 12.73 -6.51 13.38
C ALA A 36 12.12 -5.17 12.93
N THR A 37 12.03 -4.92 11.61
CA THR A 37 11.56 -3.63 11.08
C THR A 37 10.09 -3.66 10.64
N ARG A 38 9.51 -4.85 10.42
CA ARG A 38 8.11 -5.04 9.96
C ARG A 38 7.11 -4.24 10.80
N GLU A 39 7.17 -4.34 12.12
CA GLU A 39 6.24 -3.63 13.01
C GLU A 39 6.38 -2.11 12.91
N ARG A 40 7.63 -1.62 12.85
CA ARG A 40 7.90 -0.18 12.78
C ARG A 40 7.44 0.43 11.46
N ILE A 41 7.57 -0.31 10.36
CA ILE A 41 7.03 0.08 9.05
C ILE A 41 5.51 0.12 9.10
N ALA A 42 4.87 -0.92 9.65
CA ALA A 42 3.40 -0.99 9.72
C ALA A 42 2.80 0.16 10.54
N GLN A 43 3.43 0.52 11.68
CA GLN A 43 2.99 1.67 12.49
C GLN A 43 3.20 3.00 11.76
N GLY A 44 4.32 3.15 11.04
CA GLY A 44 4.61 4.33 10.23
C GLY A 44 3.59 4.52 9.11
N GLU A 45 3.27 3.46 8.37
CA GLU A 45 2.28 3.47 7.29
C GLU A 45 0.88 3.87 7.80
N LEU A 46 0.46 3.36 8.95
CA LEU A 46 -0.84 3.70 9.53
C LEU A 46 -0.93 5.18 9.94
N ALA A 47 0.14 5.73 10.51
CA ALA A 47 0.21 7.15 10.85
C ALA A 47 0.14 8.04 9.60
N VAL A 48 0.84 7.65 8.53
CA VAL A 48 0.79 8.36 7.24
C VAL A 48 -0.62 8.32 6.64
N LEU A 49 -1.26 7.14 6.62
CA LEU A 49 -2.63 6.99 6.12
C LEU A 49 -3.61 7.90 6.87
N ARG A 50 -3.56 7.89 8.22
CA ARG A 50 -4.39 8.75 9.07
C ARG A 50 -4.20 10.23 8.75
N GLY A 51 -2.95 10.65 8.57
CA GLY A 51 -2.61 12.01 8.18
C GLY A 51 -3.14 12.38 6.79
N GLN A 52 -3.02 11.47 5.82
CA GLN A 52 -3.53 11.67 4.46
C GLN A 52 -5.07 11.79 4.44
N VAL A 53 -5.78 10.88 5.11
CA VAL A 53 -7.25 10.88 5.20
C VAL A 53 -7.76 12.15 5.87
N SER A 54 -7.14 12.58 6.97
CA SER A 54 -7.54 13.80 7.67
C SER A 54 -7.26 15.06 6.84
N ALA A 55 -6.21 15.07 6.01
CA ALA A 55 -5.82 16.23 5.21
C ALA A 55 -6.79 16.55 4.07
N VAL A 56 -7.63 15.61 3.63
CA VAL A 56 -8.64 15.84 2.59
C VAL A 56 -10.01 16.19 3.17
N LEU A 57 -10.14 16.29 4.49
CA LEU A 57 -11.37 16.60 5.19
C LEU A 57 -11.33 18.01 5.78
N LEU A 58 -12.50 18.63 5.93
CA LEU A 58 -12.60 19.96 6.53
C LEU A 58 -12.28 19.88 8.05
N PRO A 59 -11.42 20.77 8.59
CA PRO A 59 -11.14 20.81 10.02
C PRO A 59 -12.42 20.98 10.86
N GLY A 60 -12.55 20.20 11.94
CA GLY A 60 -13.72 20.24 12.82
C GLY A 60 -15.01 19.65 12.24
N SER A 61 -14.97 19.08 11.04
CA SER A 61 -16.11 18.38 10.42
C SER A 61 -16.32 16.96 10.96
N PHE A 62 -15.40 16.43 11.77
CA PHE A 62 -15.48 15.08 12.33
C PHE A 62 -14.89 15.02 13.75
N ASN A 63 -15.36 14.07 14.56
CA ASN A 63 -14.87 13.78 15.92
C ASN A 63 -14.41 12.33 16.09
N ASN A 64 -14.66 11.45 15.10
CA ASN A 64 -14.09 10.12 15.05
C ASN A 64 -12.67 10.12 14.48
N ASN A 65 -12.00 8.97 14.48
CA ASN A 65 -10.86 8.73 13.61
C ASN A 65 -11.37 8.10 12.29
N PRO A 66 -11.38 8.82 11.16
CA PRO A 66 -11.96 8.31 9.93
C PRO A 66 -11.28 7.04 9.41
N ALA A 67 -9.98 6.86 9.67
CA ALA A 67 -9.23 5.68 9.29
C ALA A 67 -9.75 4.39 9.96
N ASP A 68 -10.42 4.51 11.11
CA ASP A 68 -11.00 3.37 11.83
C ASP A 68 -12.46 3.09 11.39
N ALA A 69 -13.05 3.96 10.54
CA ALA A 69 -14.41 3.85 10.02
C ALA A 69 -14.42 3.49 8.52
N ALA A 70 -13.65 2.47 8.15
CA ALA A 70 -13.52 1.99 6.78
C ALA A 70 -14.81 1.32 6.26
N PHE A 71 -15.00 1.36 4.94
CA PHE A 71 -16.06 0.65 4.25
C PHE A 71 -15.63 0.20 2.86
N LEU A 72 -16.23 -0.90 2.38
CA LEU A 72 -16.00 -1.39 1.04
C LEU A 72 -16.71 -0.51 0.02
N MET A 73 -16.01 -0.15 -1.06
CA MET A 73 -16.62 0.59 -2.16
C MET A 73 -17.71 -0.28 -2.82
N PRO A 74 -18.97 0.21 -2.90
CA PRO A 74 -20.05 -0.55 -3.53
C PRO A 74 -19.84 -0.77 -5.03
N ASP A 75 -19.27 0.22 -5.69
CA ASP A 75 -18.93 0.19 -7.12
C ASP A 75 -17.48 0.68 -7.30
N PRO A 76 -16.49 -0.22 -7.20
CA PRO A 76 -15.09 0.15 -7.34
C PRO A 76 -14.73 0.56 -8.77
N GLU A 77 -15.35 -0.02 -9.79
CA GLU A 77 -15.02 0.22 -11.20
C GLU A 77 -15.33 1.67 -11.61
N ALA A 78 -16.40 2.27 -11.05
CA ALA A 78 -16.72 3.68 -11.26
C ALA A 78 -15.59 4.66 -10.87
N LEU A 79 -14.66 4.25 -10.01
CA LEU A 79 -13.49 5.03 -9.58
C LEU A 79 -12.17 4.48 -10.14
N ASN A 80 -12.25 3.68 -11.21
CA ASN A 80 -11.15 2.90 -11.82
C ASN A 80 -10.39 2.03 -10.80
N LEU A 81 -11.06 1.59 -9.75
CA LEU A 81 -10.47 0.68 -8.78
C LEU A 81 -10.56 -0.76 -9.32
N PRO A 82 -9.61 -1.64 -8.97
CA PRO A 82 -9.68 -3.03 -9.37
C PRO A 82 -10.98 -3.66 -8.84
N PRO A 83 -11.64 -4.52 -9.63
CA PRO A 83 -12.86 -5.17 -9.20
C PRO A 83 -12.61 -6.01 -7.94
N LEU A 84 -13.61 -6.05 -7.07
CA LEU A 84 -13.64 -7.01 -5.96
C LEU A 84 -13.54 -8.42 -6.56
N LYS A 85 -12.41 -9.09 -6.35
CA LYS A 85 -12.27 -10.51 -6.73
C LYS A 85 -13.31 -11.35 -5.97
N PRO A 86 -13.76 -12.49 -6.52
CA PRO A 86 -14.72 -13.36 -5.86
C PRO A 86 -14.28 -13.69 -4.43
N GLU A 87 -15.22 -13.53 -3.52
CA GLU A 87 -14.95 -13.29 -2.11
C GLU A 87 -14.41 -14.51 -1.36
N PRO A 88 -13.48 -14.30 -0.41
CA PRO A 88 -13.40 -15.16 0.76
C PRO A 88 -14.74 -15.14 1.50
N ASN A 89 -15.28 -16.30 1.91
CA ASN A 89 -16.54 -16.39 2.67
C ASN A 89 -16.52 -15.68 4.05
N ASP A 90 -15.36 -15.18 4.47
CA ASP A 90 -15.15 -14.51 5.76
C ASP A 90 -15.11 -12.97 5.60
N PRO A 91 -16.02 -12.22 6.25
CA PRO A 91 -16.04 -10.75 6.24
C PRO A 91 -14.71 -10.09 6.68
N ALA A 92 -13.97 -10.70 7.61
CA ALA A 92 -12.72 -10.12 8.09
C ALA A 92 -11.61 -10.21 7.03
N THR A 93 -11.49 -11.37 6.39
CA THR A 93 -10.56 -11.58 5.27
C THR A 93 -10.87 -10.62 4.11
N ARG A 94 -12.15 -10.45 3.77
CA ARG A 94 -12.60 -9.51 2.72
C ARG A 94 -12.15 -8.06 2.97
N LEU A 95 -12.31 -7.56 4.20
CA LEU A 95 -11.92 -6.19 4.54
C LEU A 95 -10.40 -6.01 4.41
N SER A 96 -9.62 -6.96 4.94
CA SER A 96 -8.15 -6.89 4.89
C SER A 96 -7.60 -6.93 3.47
N GLU A 97 -8.14 -7.79 2.59
CA GLU A 97 -7.77 -7.81 1.17
C GLU A 97 -8.16 -6.53 0.44
N SER A 98 -9.33 -5.98 0.77
CA SER A 98 -9.83 -4.73 0.17
C SER A 98 -9.00 -3.51 0.58
N ILE A 99 -8.55 -3.45 1.84
CA ILE A 99 -7.61 -2.43 2.30
C ILE A 99 -6.31 -2.52 1.48
N ARG A 100 -5.78 -3.74 1.30
CA ARG A 100 -4.55 -3.97 0.52
C ARG A 100 -4.72 -3.65 -0.97
N ALA A 101 -5.90 -3.92 -1.52
CA ALA A 101 -6.24 -3.57 -2.90
C ALA A 101 -6.46 -2.05 -3.09
N GLY A 102 -6.63 -1.30 -1.99
CA GLY A 102 -6.87 0.14 -2.02
C GLY A 102 -8.30 0.50 -2.44
N ILE A 103 -9.27 -0.37 -2.16
CA ILE A 103 -10.68 -0.22 -2.58
C ILE A 103 -11.63 0.08 -1.42
N VAL A 104 -11.07 0.65 -0.34
CA VAL A 104 -11.84 1.04 0.85
C VAL A 104 -11.98 2.55 0.92
N GLY A 105 -13.20 2.99 1.18
CA GLY A 105 -13.47 4.36 1.59
C GLY A 105 -13.44 4.50 3.10
N PHE A 106 -13.37 5.74 3.59
CA PHE A 106 -13.39 6.07 5.01
C PHE A 106 -14.52 7.07 5.32
N ARG A 107 -15.16 6.94 6.48
CA ARG A 107 -16.24 7.84 6.91
C ARG A 107 -15.74 8.84 7.95
N ALA A 108 -15.93 10.12 7.66
CA ALA A 108 -15.82 11.19 8.63
C ALA A 108 -17.16 11.32 9.36
N ILE A 109 -17.15 11.22 10.69
CA ILE A 109 -18.35 11.20 11.53
C ILE A 109 -18.22 12.31 12.56
N LYS A 110 -19.29 13.08 12.73
CA LYS A 110 -19.44 14.07 13.80
C LYS A 110 -20.74 13.82 14.53
N ASP A 111 -20.65 13.67 15.84
CA ASP A 111 -21.83 13.51 16.72
C ASP A 111 -22.80 12.41 16.23
N GLY A 112 -22.24 11.28 15.76
CA GLY A 112 -23.00 10.14 15.24
C GLY A 112 -23.50 10.26 13.79
N THR A 113 -23.26 11.40 13.14
CA THR A 113 -23.68 11.64 11.75
C THR A 113 -22.47 11.62 10.81
N VAL A 114 -22.56 10.91 9.68
CA VAL A 114 -21.53 10.95 8.64
C VAL A 114 -21.54 12.33 7.99
N THR A 115 -20.46 13.09 8.09
CA THR A 115 -20.35 14.46 7.57
C THR A 115 -19.59 14.53 6.24
N ALA A 116 -18.72 13.56 5.99
CA ALA A 116 -17.98 13.42 4.75
C ALA A 116 -17.51 11.98 4.55
N VAL A 117 -17.10 11.65 3.34
CA VAL A 117 -16.44 10.40 2.98
C VAL A 117 -15.11 10.69 2.29
N VAL A 118 -14.13 9.82 2.50
CA VAL A 118 -12.88 9.81 1.75
C VAL A 118 -12.88 8.59 0.84
N LEU A 119 -12.76 8.83 -0.46
CA LEU A 119 -12.87 7.81 -1.49
C LEU A 119 -11.50 7.59 -2.14
N PRO A 120 -11.05 6.34 -2.31
CA PRO A 120 -9.88 6.05 -3.12
C PRO A 120 -10.24 6.19 -4.60
N VAL A 121 -9.32 6.75 -5.39
CA VAL A 121 -9.47 6.87 -6.83
C VAL A 121 -8.15 6.49 -7.48
N ILE A 122 -8.20 5.77 -8.59
CA ILE A 122 -7.03 5.53 -9.44
C ILE A 122 -7.25 6.24 -10.78
N THR A 123 -6.19 6.84 -11.29
CA THR A 123 -6.16 7.32 -12.68
C THR A 123 -5.03 6.64 -13.43
N HIS A 124 -5.35 6.14 -14.61
CA HIS A 124 -4.41 5.48 -15.53
C HIS A 124 -3.71 6.47 -16.48
N TYR A 125 -3.89 7.77 -16.26
CA TYR A 125 -3.36 8.84 -17.12
C TYR A 125 -1.98 9.37 -16.70
N GLY A 126 -1.31 8.74 -15.73
CA GLY A 126 0.05 9.12 -15.36
C GLY A 126 1.07 8.68 -16.40
N TYR A 127 2.08 9.51 -16.66
CA TYR A 127 3.08 9.23 -17.70
C TYR A 127 3.90 7.96 -17.41
N SER A 128 4.12 7.68 -16.14
CA SER A 128 4.89 6.53 -15.64
C SER A 128 4.00 5.44 -15.02
N GLY A 129 2.69 5.46 -15.31
CA GLY A 129 1.71 4.50 -14.81
C GLY A 129 0.68 5.13 -13.86
N ASP A 130 0.02 4.29 -13.07
CA ASP A 130 -1.11 4.68 -12.24
C ASP A 130 -0.76 5.73 -11.17
N ILE A 131 -1.66 6.70 -11.01
CA ILE A 131 -1.65 7.66 -9.89
C ILE A 131 -2.79 7.28 -8.94
N LYS A 132 -2.45 7.06 -7.67
CA LYS A 132 -3.41 6.75 -6.62
C LYS A 132 -3.72 8.01 -5.83
N LEU A 133 -5.01 8.27 -5.65
CA LEU A 133 -5.55 9.46 -5.03
C LEU A 133 -6.50 9.06 -3.90
N ILE A 134 -6.67 9.97 -2.96
CA ILE A 134 -7.83 10.00 -2.08
C ILE A 134 -8.55 11.34 -2.26
N VAL A 135 -9.88 11.28 -2.25
CA VAL A 135 -10.75 12.44 -2.46
C VAL A 135 -11.75 12.52 -1.31
N GLY A 136 -11.73 13.63 -0.59
CA GLY A 136 -12.75 13.93 0.42
C GLY A 136 -13.99 14.56 -0.23
N VAL A 137 -15.18 14.08 0.11
CA VAL A 137 -16.46 14.59 -0.38
C VAL A 137 -17.42 14.76 0.80
N ASP A 138 -18.01 15.96 0.95
CA ASP A 138 -19.00 16.24 1.99
C ASP A 138 -20.42 15.76 1.64
N ARG A 139 -21.38 16.00 2.54
CA ARG A 139 -22.78 15.57 2.35
C ARG A 139 -23.48 16.31 1.21
N GLU A 140 -23.00 17.49 0.86
CA GLU A 140 -23.50 18.31 -0.23
C GLU A 140 -22.90 17.87 -1.58
N GLY A 141 -22.01 16.88 -1.58
CA GLY A 141 -21.34 16.36 -2.77
C GLY A 141 -20.17 17.22 -3.23
N LYS A 142 -19.72 18.17 -2.41
CA LYS A 142 -18.58 19.03 -2.71
C LYS A 142 -17.29 18.35 -2.29
N VAL A 143 -16.27 18.49 -3.15
CA VAL A 143 -14.92 18.03 -2.84
C VAL A 143 -14.32 18.90 -1.73
N THR A 144 -13.96 18.28 -0.62
CA THR A 144 -13.32 18.93 0.54
C THR A 144 -11.79 18.96 0.42
N GLY A 145 -11.22 18.04 -0.37
CA GLY A 145 -9.79 17.98 -0.64
C GLY A 145 -9.42 16.79 -1.51
N VAL A 146 -8.25 16.85 -2.13
CA VAL A 146 -7.66 15.78 -2.94
C VAL A 146 -6.21 15.61 -2.54
N ARG A 147 -5.74 14.37 -2.45
CA ARG A 147 -4.34 14.09 -2.16
C ARG A 147 -3.82 12.88 -2.93
N VAL A 148 -2.65 13.03 -3.53
CA VAL A 148 -1.89 11.92 -4.10
C VAL A 148 -1.32 11.06 -2.98
N THR A 149 -1.61 9.76 -3.01
CA THR A 149 -1.12 8.79 -2.02
C THR A 149 0.01 7.94 -2.56
N LYS A 150 0.04 7.70 -3.87
CA LYS A 150 1.13 7.01 -4.56
C LYS A 150 1.19 7.40 -6.02
N GLN A 151 2.40 7.65 -6.51
CA GLN A 151 2.69 7.86 -7.93
C GLN A 151 4.11 7.39 -8.24
N ASN A 152 4.39 7.14 -9.51
CA ASN A 152 5.72 6.78 -10.01
C ASN A 152 6.26 7.84 -10.98
N GLU A 153 5.79 9.09 -10.85
CA GLU A 153 6.20 10.18 -11.73
C GLU A 153 7.65 10.62 -11.48
N THR A 154 8.22 11.30 -12.46
CA THR A 154 9.58 11.85 -12.35
C THR A 154 9.57 12.99 -11.33
N PRO A 155 10.43 12.93 -10.29
CA PRO A 155 10.50 13.98 -9.27
C PRO A 155 10.75 15.36 -9.90
N GLY A 156 9.94 16.36 -9.53
CA GLY A 156 10.08 17.75 -9.98
C GLY A 156 9.45 18.07 -11.35
N LEU A 157 8.74 17.14 -11.98
CA LEU A 157 7.96 17.41 -13.20
C LEU A 157 6.46 17.16 -13.03
N GLY A 158 6.06 16.20 -12.17
CA GLY A 158 4.65 15.86 -11.94
C GLY A 158 4.40 15.30 -10.55
N ASP A 159 5.00 15.90 -9.52
CA ASP A 159 4.79 15.54 -8.11
C ASP A 159 3.55 16.19 -7.47
#